data_AF-A0AB74KVY2-F1
#
_entry.id   AF-A0AB74KVY2-F1
#
_cell.length_a   1.000
_cell.length_b   1.000
_cell.length_c   1.000
_cell.angle_alpha   90.00
_cell.angle_beta   90.00
_cell.angle_gamma   90.00
#
_symmetry.space_group_name_H-M   'P 1'
#
loop_
_entity.id
_entity.type
_entity.pdbx_description
1 polymer ?
#
loop_
_entity_poly.entity_id
_entity_poly.type
_entity_poly.pdbx_seq_one_letter_code
_entity_poly.pdbx_strand_id
1 'polypeptide(L)'
;MSNKYREDKDLAFLQYADAEMLEVLVKHLMFDKDGKKRNTESLSGNKAFIDAKGDYRKAWQSVAAELQHYGGDTLVNLVRRTGVTYREILVDVCKRIKVKTNFDAETIDIEKAMFAKLIETSWDDMTDEQKSELTKALKVDPKLAGPAAMTAIISAIKLGGFASYQVALIVANSIARMIMGKGLQLAANATIVRTLSIFAGPVGWAINGLITVPAITGPAFRVTLPAVIQVAAMRQQLENKDIF
;
A
#
# COMPACT_ATOMS: atom_id res chain seq x y z
N MET A 1 -2.34 -10.19 24.92
CA MET A 1 -1.49 -11.24 24.33
C MET A 1 -0.86 -10.67 23.08
N SER A 2 0.43 -10.86 22.86
CA SER A 2 1.10 -10.40 21.64
C SER A 2 0.75 -11.32 20.47
N ASN A 3 0.41 -10.75 19.31
CA ASN A 3 0.20 -11.52 18.09
C ASN A 3 1.47 -12.32 17.73
N LYS A 4 1.30 -13.60 17.37
CA LYS A 4 2.40 -14.47 16.94
C LYS A 4 2.52 -14.43 15.42
N TYR A 5 3.71 -14.11 14.94
CA TYR A 5 4.01 -14.11 13.50
C TYR A 5 3.81 -15.52 12.91
N ARG A 6 3.03 -15.58 11.83
CA ARG A 6 2.96 -16.76 10.96
C ARG A 6 3.99 -16.58 9.86
N GLU A 7 4.87 -17.56 9.71
CA GLU A 7 5.90 -17.55 8.68
C GLU A 7 5.31 -17.28 7.29
N ASP A 8 5.87 -16.28 6.62
CA ASP A 8 5.31 -15.74 5.40
C ASP A 8 6.40 -15.10 4.55
N LYS A 9 6.75 -15.79 3.46
CA LYS A 9 7.77 -15.35 2.50
C LYS A 9 7.46 -13.97 1.92
N ASP A 10 6.17 -13.62 1.80
CA ASP A 10 5.74 -12.37 1.19
C ASP A 10 5.85 -11.19 2.18
N LEU A 11 6.19 -11.42 3.45
CA LEU A 11 6.46 -10.38 4.47
C LEU A 11 7.91 -10.38 4.97
N ALA A 12 8.70 -11.42 4.68
CA ALA A 12 10.07 -11.54 5.14
C ALA A 12 10.97 -10.36 4.70
N PHE A 13 10.65 -9.74 3.56
CA PHE A 13 11.39 -8.60 3.04
C PHE A 13 11.30 -7.34 3.92
N LEU A 14 10.33 -7.24 4.84
CA LEU A 14 10.13 -6.07 5.71
C LEU A 14 11.38 -5.74 6.55
N GLN A 15 12.23 -6.72 6.83
CA GLN A 15 13.52 -6.52 7.50
C GLN A 15 14.49 -5.63 6.70
N TYR A 16 14.30 -5.52 5.38
CA TYR A 16 15.11 -4.71 4.47
C TYR A 16 14.38 -3.45 4.00
N ALA A 17 13.14 -3.23 4.44
CA ALA A 17 12.33 -2.10 4.02
C ALA A 17 12.98 -0.75 4.34
N ASP A 18 12.64 0.26 3.55
CA ASP A 18 12.98 1.63 3.88
C ASP A 18 12.36 2.04 5.23
N ALA A 19 13.15 2.74 6.07
CA ALA A 19 12.76 3.04 7.43
C ALA A 19 11.53 3.96 7.50
N GLU A 20 11.43 4.95 6.59
CA GLU A 20 10.30 5.89 6.56
C GLU A 20 9.03 5.18 6.09
N MET A 21 9.14 4.34 5.07
CA MET A 21 8.02 3.54 4.57
C MET A 21 7.51 2.54 5.62
N LEU A 22 8.42 1.92 6.38
CA LEU A 22 8.06 1.00 7.46
C LEU A 22 7.42 1.75 8.65
N GLU A 23 7.90 2.96 8.96
CA GLU A 23 7.29 3.83 9.97
C GLU A 23 5.84 4.18 9.62
N VAL A 24 5.55 4.50 8.35
CA VAL A 24 4.17 4.74 7.87
C VAL A 24 3.27 3.54 8.17
N LEU A 25 3.72 2.33 7.83
CA LEU A 25 2.96 1.11 8.09
C LEU A 25 2.71 0.92 9.58
N VAL A 26 3.75 1.04 10.40
CA VAL A 26 3.65 0.89 11.87
C VAL A 26 2.68 1.91 12.46
N LYS A 27 2.78 3.19 12.08
CA LYS A 27 1.88 4.22 12.56
C LYS A 27 0.43 3.94 12.19
N HIS A 28 0.17 3.48 10.97
CA HIS A 28 -1.18 3.12 10.52
C HIS A 28 -1.80 1.96 11.32
N LEU A 29 -0.98 0.95 11.62
CA LEU A 29 -1.41 -0.21 12.40
C LEU A 29 -1.68 0.17 13.87
N MET A 30 -0.92 1.11 14.44
CA MET A 30 -1.04 1.49 15.85
C MET A 30 -2.05 2.61 16.11
N PHE A 31 -2.21 3.55 15.18
CA PHE A 31 -2.99 4.77 15.40
C PHE A 31 -4.13 4.90 14.40
N ASP A 32 -5.23 5.50 14.85
CA ASP A 32 -6.31 5.95 13.99
C ASP A 32 -6.00 7.32 13.35
N LYS A 33 -6.94 7.78 12.52
CA LYS A 33 -6.85 9.06 11.81
C LYS A 33 -6.76 10.28 12.74
N ASP A 34 -7.18 10.15 14.00
CA ASP A 34 -7.17 11.23 15.00
C ASP A 34 -5.89 11.17 15.86
N GLY A 35 -4.94 10.30 15.50
CA GLY A 35 -3.70 10.07 16.24
C GLY A 35 -3.90 9.29 17.55
N LYS A 36 -5.09 8.74 17.78
CA LYS A 36 -5.37 7.92 18.96
C LYS A 36 -4.96 6.50 18.69
N LYS A 37 -4.39 5.87 19.71
CA LYS A 37 -4.01 4.46 19.69
C LYS A 37 -5.27 3.60 19.44
N ARG A 38 -5.19 2.67 18.50
CA ARG A 38 -6.31 1.78 18.18
C ARG A 38 -6.55 0.82 19.34
N ASN A 39 -7.80 0.63 19.74
CA ASN A 39 -8.11 -0.29 20.85
C ASN A 39 -7.77 -1.76 20.54
N THR A 40 -7.67 -2.11 19.26
CA THR A 40 -7.39 -3.48 18.81
C THR A 40 -5.91 -3.73 18.54
N GLU A 41 -5.03 -2.72 18.66
CA GLU A 41 -3.61 -2.93 18.36
C GLU A 41 -2.87 -3.62 19.52
N SER A 42 -1.90 -4.46 19.19
CA SER A 42 -1.10 -5.23 20.16
C SER A 42 0.40 -4.91 20.14
N LEU A 43 0.87 -4.10 19.19
CA LEU A 43 2.27 -3.76 18.98
C LEU A 43 2.87 -3.00 20.17
N SER A 44 2.12 -2.07 20.74
CA SER A 44 2.59 -1.26 21.87
C SER A 44 2.92 -2.06 23.13
N GLY A 45 2.35 -3.26 23.28
CA GLY A 45 2.62 -4.19 24.37
C GLY A 45 3.61 -5.30 24.00
N ASN A 46 4.12 -5.31 22.77
CA ASN A 46 5.05 -6.33 22.29
C ASN A 46 6.48 -5.98 22.71
N LYS A 47 7.09 -6.85 23.52
CA LYS A 47 8.44 -6.63 24.06
C LYS A 47 9.50 -6.42 22.96
N ALA A 48 9.51 -7.25 21.92
CA ALA A 48 10.48 -7.13 20.83
C ALA A 48 10.31 -5.81 20.05
N PHE A 49 9.07 -5.33 19.92
CA PHE A 49 8.77 -4.04 19.29
C PHE A 49 9.25 -2.85 20.16
N ILE A 50 9.04 -2.91 21.47
CA ILE A 50 9.55 -1.91 22.42
C ILE A 50 11.08 -1.88 22.40
N ASP A 51 11.71 -3.07 22.46
CA ASP A 51 13.17 -3.23 22.48
C ASP A 51 13.84 -2.72 21.19
N ALA A 52 13.11 -2.66 20.08
CA ALA A 52 13.61 -2.11 18.82
C ALA A 52 13.84 -0.59 18.85
N LYS A 53 13.28 0.14 19.83
CA LYS A 53 13.53 1.59 20.06
C LYS A 53 13.42 2.46 18.80
N GLY A 54 12.44 2.18 17.94
CA GLY A 54 12.19 2.90 16.68
C GLY A 54 12.89 2.32 15.45
N ASP A 55 13.76 1.32 15.59
CA ASP A 55 14.31 0.57 14.47
C ASP A 55 13.39 -0.59 14.09
N TYR A 56 12.27 -0.27 13.45
CA TYR A 56 11.19 -1.23 13.18
C TYR A 56 11.62 -2.43 12.33
N ARG A 57 12.74 -2.34 11.61
CA ARG A 57 13.32 -3.49 10.88
C ARG A 57 13.73 -4.62 11.82
N LYS A 58 14.17 -4.31 13.05
CA LYS A 58 14.48 -5.33 14.07
C LYS A 58 13.23 -6.01 14.63
N ALA A 59 12.08 -5.35 14.55
CA ALA A 59 10.80 -5.85 15.01
C ALA A 59 9.85 -6.19 13.85
N TRP A 60 10.38 -6.44 12.64
CA TRP A 60 9.58 -6.64 11.44
C TRP A 60 8.58 -7.78 11.58
N GLN A 61 8.93 -8.85 12.31
CA GLN A 61 8.03 -9.98 12.60
C GLN A 61 6.84 -9.55 13.46
N SER A 62 7.04 -8.66 14.43
CA SER A 62 5.95 -8.10 15.24
C SER A 62 5.02 -7.25 14.38
N VAL A 63 5.58 -6.43 13.47
CA VAL A 63 4.80 -5.62 12.51
C VAL A 63 4.00 -6.52 11.56
N ALA A 64 4.63 -7.57 11.03
CA ALA A 64 4.00 -8.56 10.18
C ALA A 64 2.87 -9.31 10.91
N ALA A 65 3.10 -9.75 12.15
CA ALA A 65 2.10 -10.42 12.97
C ALA A 65 0.87 -9.56 13.20
N GLU A 66 1.06 -8.26 13.44
CA GLU A 66 -0.04 -7.30 13.60
C GLU A 66 -0.86 -7.16 12.32
N LEU A 67 -0.22 -7.02 11.16
CA LEU A 67 -0.90 -7.00 9.87
C LEU A 67 -1.69 -8.29 9.60
N GLN A 68 -1.09 -9.45 9.88
CA GLN A 68 -1.72 -10.76 9.72
C GLN A 68 -2.94 -10.93 10.64
N HIS A 69 -2.91 -10.34 11.83
CA HIS A 69 -4.04 -10.33 12.74
C HIS A 69 -5.18 -9.46 12.23
N TYR A 70 -4.89 -8.21 11.82
CA TYR A 70 -5.90 -7.35 11.19
C TYR A 70 -6.53 -8.03 9.97
N GLY A 71 -5.74 -8.68 9.12
CA GLY A 71 -6.24 -9.44 7.96
C GLY A 71 -7.23 -10.55 8.33
N GLY A 72 -6.91 -11.32 9.37
CA GLY A 72 -7.73 -12.43 9.86
C GLY A 72 -9.06 -11.97 10.46
N ASP A 73 -9.04 -10.87 11.22
CA ASP A 73 -10.26 -10.31 11.82
C ASP A 73 -11.16 -9.58 10.80
N THR A 74 -10.61 -9.19 9.64
CA THR A 74 -11.32 -8.36 8.65
C THR A 74 -12.06 -9.16 7.57
N LEU A 75 -11.44 -10.23 7.05
CA LEU A 75 -11.79 -10.75 5.72
C LEU A 75 -12.09 -12.25 5.69
N VAL A 76 -11.50 -13.03 6.59
CA VAL A 76 -11.60 -14.50 6.58
C VAL A 76 -12.23 -14.94 7.89
N ASN A 77 -13.52 -15.29 7.86
CA ASN A 77 -14.30 -15.78 8.99
C ASN A 77 -13.46 -16.47 10.10
N LEU A 78 -13.54 -15.88 11.30
CA LEU A 78 -13.36 -16.30 12.72
C LEU A 78 -13.08 -17.77 13.11
N VAL A 79 -12.64 -18.65 12.22
CA VAL A 79 -12.55 -20.12 12.42
C VAL A 79 -11.10 -20.61 12.48
N ARG A 80 -10.12 -19.83 11.99
CA ARG A 80 -8.70 -20.19 12.07
C ARG A 80 -8.01 -19.30 13.11
N ARG A 81 -7.69 -19.86 14.28
CA ARG A 81 -6.93 -19.20 15.38
C ARG A 81 -5.46 -18.89 15.04
N THR A 82 -5.06 -19.03 13.79
CA THR A 82 -3.72 -18.77 13.27
C THR A 82 -3.86 -17.65 12.25
N GLY A 83 -3.08 -16.56 12.37
CA GLY A 83 -3.13 -15.42 11.45
C GLY A 83 -3.08 -15.84 9.97
N VAL A 84 -3.59 -15.00 9.08
CA VAL A 84 -3.62 -15.26 7.63
C VAL A 84 -2.30 -14.85 6.96
N THR A 85 -1.98 -15.43 5.80
CA THR A 85 -0.80 -14.97 5.04
C THR A 85 -1.09 -13.65 4.34
N TYR A 86 -0.06 -12.87 4.05
CA TYR A 86 -0.18 -11.61 3.32
C TYR A 86 -0.84 -11.80 1.96
N ARG A 87 -0.54 -12.88 1.24
CA ARG A 87 -1.22 -13.20 -0.01
C ARG A 87 -2.73 -13.36 0.18
N GLU A 88 -3.17 -14.04 1.24
CA GLU A 88 -4.60 -14.16 1.57
C GLU A 88 -5.22 -12.76 1.80
N ILE A 89 -4.57 -11.92 2.60
CA ILE A 89 -5.03 -10.54 2.87
C ILE A 89 -5.11 -9.72 1.58
N LEU A 90 -4.07 -9.77 0.75
CA LEU A 90 -3.98 -9.07 -0.53
C LEU A 90 -5.12 -9.50 -1.47
N VAL A 91 -5.33 -10.80 -1.65
CA VAL A 91 -6.39 -11.33 -2.50
C VAL A 91 -7.76 -10.84 -2.03
N ASP A 92 -8.01 -10.87 -0.73
CA ASP A 92 -9.29 -10.44 -0.17
C ASP A 92 -9.50 -8.92 -0.32
N VAL A 93 -8.45 -8.12 -0.07
CA VAL A 93 -8.47 -6.68 -0.31
C VAL A 93 -8.77 -6.39 -1.78
N CYS A 94 -8.09 -7.07 -2.69
CA CYS A 94 -8.29 -6.93 -4.13
C CYS A 94 -9.70 -7.32 -4.58
N LYS A 95 -10.25 -8.44 -4.08
CA LYS A 95 -11.64 -8.84 -4.35
C LYS A 95 -12.62 -7.78 -3.88
N ARG A 96 -12.39 -7.21 -2.70
CA ARG A 96 -13.28 -6.23 -2.07
C ARG A 96 -13.32 -4.89 -2.80
N ILE A 97 -12.19 -4.43 -3.33
CA ILE A 97 -12.13 -3.24 -4.22
C ILE A 97 -12.36 -3.57 -5.70
N LYS A 98 -12.79 -4.81 -5.99
CA LYS A 98 -13.16 -5.29 -7.34
C LYS A 98 -12.02 -5.21 -8.36
N VAL A 99 -10.79 -5.54 -7.96
CA VAL A 99 -9.65 -5.72 -8.87
C VAL A 99 -9.96 -6.89 -9.82
N LYS A 100 -9.80 -6.64 -11.13
CA LYS A 100 -9.88 -7.67 -12.17
C LYS A 100 -8.47 -8.19 -12.47
N THR A 101 -8.13 -9.36 -11.94
CA THR A 101 -6.84 -10.04 -12.17
C THR A 101 -6.96 -11.55 -12.01
N ASN A 102 -5.93 -12.29 -12.43
CA ASN A 102 -5.77 -13.69 -12.08
C ASN A 102 -5.21 -13.81 -10.66
N PHE A 103 -6.00 -14.33 -9.71
CA PHE A 103 -5.57 -14.50 -8.32
C PHE A 103 -4.64 -15.71 -8.09
N ASP A 104 -4.41 -16.52 -9.12
CA ASP A 104 -3.40 -17.58 -9.11
C ASP A 104 -2.02 -17.07 -9.55
N ALA A 105 -1.90 -15.82 -10.02
CA ALA A 105 -0.63 -15.21 -10.40
C ALA A 105 0.30 -14.97 -9.19
N GLU A 106 1.56 -14.62 -9.43
CA GLU A 106 2.50 -14.29 -8.36
C GLU A 106 2.02 -13.09 -7.52
N THR A 107 2.42 -13.05 -6.25
CA THR A 107 1.96 -12.01 -5.29
C THR A 107 2.24 -10.60 -5.82
N ILE A 108 3.41 -10.40 -6.44
CA ILE A 108 3.80 -9.12 -7.04
C ILE A 108 2.88 -8.68 -8.20
N ASP A 109 2.33 -9.62 -8.97
CA ASP A 109 1.46 -9.27 -10.10
C ASP A 109 0.04 -8.92 -9.64
N ILE A 110 -0.43 -9.55 -8.56
CA ILE A 110 -1.67 -9.17 -7.89
C ILE A 110 -1.54 -7.74 -7.32
N GLU A 111 -0.38 -7.38 -6.77
CA GLU A 111 -0.10 -6.02 -6.29
C GLU A 111 -0.07 -4.98 -7.40
N LYS A 112 0.60 -5.28 -8.52
CA LYS A 112 0.56 -4.40 -9.71
C LYS A 112 -0.87 -4.19 -10.19
N ALA A 113 -1.69 -5.24 -10.19
CA ALA A 113 -3.11 -5.13 -10.54
C ALA A 113 -3.89 -4.28 -9.54
N MET A 114 -3.58 -4.37 -8.24
CA MET A 114 -4.14 -3.49 -7.21
C MET A 114 -3.78 -2.03 -7.45
N PHE A 115 -2.50 -1.71 -7.72
CA PHE A 115 -2.08 -0.35 -8.05
C PHE A 115 -2.77 0.19 -9.30
N ALA A 116 -2.88 -0.64 -10.35
CA ALA A 116 -3.60 -0.28 -11.56
C ALA A 116 -5.07 0.04 -11.25
N LYS A 117 -5.71 -0.70 -10.34
CA LYS A 117 -7.10 -0.44 -9.91
C LYS A 117 -7.23 0.89 -9.16
N LEU A 118 -6.28 1.23 -8.29
CA LEU A 118 -6.29 2.51 -7.58
C LEU A 118 -6.14 3.70 -8.53
N ILE A 119 -5.29 3.56 -9.55
CA ILE A 119 -5.15 4.59 -10.60
C ILE A 119 -6.41 4.68 -11.46
N GLU A 120 -6.99 3.54 -11.87
CA GLU A 120 -8.27 3.50 -12.59
C GLU A 120 -9.38 4.22 -11.79
N THR A 121 -9.50 3.95 -10.49
CA THR A 121 -10.52 4.57 -9.63
C THR A 121 -10.29 6.06 -9.40
N SER A 122 -9.04 6.54 -9.43
CA SER A 122 -8.73 7.97 -9.27
C SER A 122 -8.75 8.76 -10.59
N TRP A 123 -8.80 8.08 -11.74
CA TRP A 123 -8.62 8.70 -13.05
C TRP A 123 -9.62 9.83 -13.33
N ASP A 124 -10.90 9.62 -13.01
CA ASP A 124 -11.95 10.61 -13.30
C ASP A 124 -11.85 11.84 -12.39
N ASP A 125 -11.30 11.68 -11.18
CA ASP A 125 -11.08 12.76 -10.22
C ASP A 125 -9.76 13.53 -10.47
N MET A 126 -8.93 13.08 -11.41
CA MET A 126 -7.70 13.79 -11.80
C MET A 126 -7.98 14.92 -12.79
N THR A 127 -7.34 16.07 -12.57
CA THR A 127 -7.30 17.17 -13.54
C THR A 127 -6.51 16.76 -14.79
N ASP A 128 -6.67 17.50 -15.88
CA ASP A 128 -5.94 17.22 -17.13
C ASP A 128 -4.42 17.38 -16.95
N GLU A 129 -3.98 18.31 -16.10
CA GLU A 129 -2.57 18.45 -15.72
C GLU A 129 -2.07 17.21 -14.98
N GLN A 130 -2.87 16.66 -14.07
CA GLN A 130 -2.53 15.43 -13.36
C GLN A 130 -2.48 14.24 -14.32
N LYS A 131 -3.46 14.07 -15.19
CA LYS A 131 -3.43 13.02 -16.22
C LYS A 131 -2.19 13.14 -17.13
N SER A 132 -1.85 14.36 -17.52
CA SER A 132 -0.67 14.65 -18.34
C SER A 132 0.64 14.30 -17.62
N GLU A 133 0.81 14.75 -16.37
CA GLU A 133 2.02 14.46 -15.59
C GLU A 133 2.16 12.96 -15.30
N LEU A 134 1.06 12.22 -15.11
CA LEU A 134 1.09 10.76 -14.92
C LEU A 134 1.55 10.06 -16.18
N THR A 135 1.00 10.47 -17.32
CA THR A 135 1.34 9.93 -18.65
C THR A 135 2.83 10.15 -18.93
N LYS A 136 3.35 11.36 -18.66
CA LYS A 136 4.77 11.68 -18.80
C LYS A 136 5.65 10.88 -17.85
N ALA A 137 5.26 10.80 -16.57
CA ALA A 137 6.03 10.08 -15.57
C ALA A 137 6.22 8.61 -15.97
N LEU A 138 5.13 7.97 -16.40
CA LEU A 138 5.10 6.57 -16.82
C LEU A 138 5.60 6.33 -18.25
N LYS A 139 6.15 7.36 -18.92
CA LYS A 139 6.67 7.31 -20.30
C LYS A 139 5.64 6.76 -21.31
N VAL A 140 4.37 7.03 -21.07
CA VAL A 140 3.29 6.73 -22.02
C VAL A 140 3.29 7.81 -23.09
N ASP A 141 2.92 7.44 -24.33
CA ASP A 141 2.90 8.38 -25.46
C ASP A 141 2.01 9.59 -25.11
N PRO A 142 2.56 10.82 -25.08
CA PRO A 142 1.82 12.03 -24.71
C PRO A 142 0.70 12.38 -25.69
N LYS A 143 0.64 11.74 -26.87
CA LYS A 143 -0.47 11.89 -27.82
C LYS A 143 -1.71 11.11 -27.39
N LEU A 144 -1.58 10.14 -26.50
CA LEU A 144 -2.72 9.41 -25.95
C LEU A 144 -3.43 10.29 -24.91
N ALA A 145 -4.76 10.29 -24.94
CA ALA A 145 -5.59 11.01 -23.99
C ALA A 145 -6.80 10.16 -23.57
N GLY A 146 -7.43 10.55 -22.46
CA GLY A 146 -8.66 9.93 -21.98
C GLY A 146 -8.54 8.40 -21.81
N PRO A 147 -9.50 7.60 -22.31
CA PRO A 147 -9.50 6.14 -22.15
C PRO A 147 -8.26 5.43 -22.72
N ALA A 148 -7.67 5.96 -23.79
CA ALA A 148 -6.49 5.37 -24.42
C ALA A 148 -5.24 5.55 -23.54
N ALA A 149 -5.04 6.75 -22.98
CA ALA A 149 -3.97 7.01 -22.02
C ALA A 149 -4.11 6.14 -20.76
N MET A 150 -5.32 6.06 -20.21
CA MET A 150 -5.61 5.23 -19.04
C MET A 150 -5.27 3.75 -19.30
N THR A 151 -5.65 3.22 -20.47
CA THR A 151 -5.35 1.83 -20.84
C THR A 151 -3.85 1.58 -20.95
N ALA A 152 -3.12 2.51 -21.55
CA ALA A 152 -1.66 2.43 -21.66
C ALA A 152 -0.97 2.49 -20.29
N ILE A 153 -1.44 3.37 -19.39
CA ILE A 153 -0.96 3.48 -18.01
C ILE A 153 -1.22 2.18 -17.24
N ILE A 154 -2.44 1.65 -17.28
CA ILE A 154 -2.80 0.38 -16.63
C ILE A 154 -1.91 -0.76 -17.15
N SER A 155 -1.65 -0.79 -18.46
CA SER A 155 -0.78 -1.80 -19.08
C SER A 155 0.67 -1.65 -18.61
N ALA A 156 1.20 -0.42 -18.57
CA ALA A 156 2.54 -0.14 -18.09
C ALA A 156 2.73 -0.57 -16.63
N ILE A 157 1.75 -0.31 -15.75
CA ILE A 157 1.78 -0.74 -14.35
C ILE A 157 1.82 -2.27 -14.26
N LYS A 158 0.98 -2.97 -15.03
CA LYS A 158 0.88 -4.44 -15.01
C LYS A 158 2.13 -5.12 -15.57
N LEU A 159 2.73 -4.56 -16.62
CA LEU A 159 4.01 -5.04 -17.16
C LEU A 159 5.16 -4.87 -16.17
N GLY A 160 5.06 -3.88 -15.27
CA GLY A 160 6.00 -3.67 -14.17
C GLY A 160 7.16 -2.74 -14.51
N GLY A 161 8.28 -2.92 -13.81
CA GLY A 161 9.47 -2.06 -13.94
C GLY A 161 9.26 -0.67 -13.35
N PHE A 162 9.85 0.34 -13.98
CA PHE A 162 9.85 1.70 -13.44
C PHE A 162 8.44 2.31 -13.30
N ALA A 163 7.49 1.92 -14.17
CA ALA A 163 6.13 2.41 -14.12
C ALA A 163 5.39 1.92 -12.85
N SER A 164 5.50 0.64 -12.50
CA SER A 164 4.91 0.10 -11.27
C SER A 164 5.55 0.71 -10.03
N TYR A 165 6.87 0.92 -10.05
CA TYR A 165 7.59 1.61 -8.98
C TYR A 165 7.11 3.04 -8.77
N GLN A 166 7.00 3.84 -9.83
CA GLN A 166 6.52 5.22 -9.71
C GLN A 166 5.10 5.28 -9.16
N VAL A 167 4.19 4.44 -9.65
CA VAL A 167 2.82 4.39 -9.14
C VAL A 167 2.79 3.94 -7.69
N ALA A 168 3.58 2.93 -7.32
CA ALA A 168 3.71 2.48 -5.94
C ALA A 168 4.14 3.62 -5.01
N LEU A 169 5.11 4.45 -5.42
CA LEU A 169 5.53 5.61 -4.63
C LEU A 169 4.45 6.69 -4.55
N ILE A 170 3.73 6.97 -5.64
CA ILE A 170 2.61 7.93 -5.64
C ILE A 170 1.57 7.50 -4.60
N VAL A 171 1.17 6.24 -4.66
CA VAL A 171 0.16 5.68 -3.75
C VAL A 171 0.69 5.66 -2.31
N ALA A 172 1.93 5.24 -2.07
CA ALA A 172 2.54 5.26 -0.73
C ALA A 172 2.64 6.66 -0.14
N ASN A 173 2.97 7.66 -0.96
CA ASN A 173 3.02 9.05 -0.51
C ASN A 173 1.62 9.58 -0.14
N SER A 174 0.57 9.18 -0.86
CA SER A 174 -0.82 9.47 -0.47
C SER A 174 -1.17 8.83 0.86
N ILE A 175 -0.76 7.58 1.10
CA ILE A 175 -0.92 6.89 2.39
C ILE A 175 -0.16 7.62 3.51
N ALA A 176 1.11 7.97 3.30
CA ALA A 176 1.92 8.70 4.25
C ALA A 176 1.29 10.05 4.62
N ARG A 177 0.79 10.82 3.64
CA ARG A 177 0.07 12.08 3.91
C ARG A 177 -1.20 11.87 4.72
N MET A 178 -1.96 10.83 4.40
CA MET A 178 -3.19 10.49 5.12
C MET A 178 -2.91 10.15 6.59
N ILE A 179 -1.82 9.43 6.88
CA ILE A 179 -1.51 8.92 8.22
C ILE A 179 -0.67 9.91 9.03
N MET A 180 0.37 10.48 8.43
CA MET A 180 1.38 11.29 9.10
C MET A 180 1.14 12.80 8.93
N GLY A 181 0.18 13.22 8.10
CA GLY A 181 -0.06 14.62 7.75
C GLY A 181 1.01 15.23 6.84
N LYS A 182 2.06 14.48 6.51
CA LYS A 182 3.17 14.89 5.64
C LYS A 182 3.51 13.77 4.65
N GLY A 183 4.01 14.15 3.48
CA GLY A 183 4.49 13.19 2.48
C GLY A 183 5.80 12.55 2.88
N LEU A 184 6.16 11.48 2.18
CA LEU A 184 7.45 10.81 2.34
C LEU A 184 8.59 11.73 1.89
N GLN A 185 9.71 11.67 2.60
CA GLN A 185 10.96 12.36 2.29
C GLN A 185 11.99 11.40 1.69
N LEU A 186 11.55 10.55 0.76
CA LEU A 186 12.43 9.60 0.10
C LEU A 186 13.51 10.33 -0.71
N ALA A 187 14.74 9.83 -0.62
CA ALA A 187 15.81 10.20 -1.53
C ALA A 187 15.51 9.63 -2.92
N ALA A 188 14.80 10.40 -3.74
CA ALA A 188 14.39 10.03 -5.10
C ALA A 188 14.75 11.14 -6.09
N ASN A 189 14.75 10.82 -7.39
CA ASN A 189 15.05 11.80 -8.43
C ASN A 189 13.96 12.90 -8.52
N ALA A 190 14.33 14.06 -9.09
CA ALA A 190 13.46 15.23 -9.16
C ALA A 190 12.13 14.97 -9.89
N THR A 191 12.14 14.09 -10.90
CA THR A 191 10.92 13.69 -11.62
C THR A 191 9.95 12.96 -10.70
N ILE A 192 10.42 11.97 -9.93
CA ILE A 192 9.60 11.27 -8.93
C ILE A 192 9.06 12.26 -7.92
N VAL A 193 9.92 13.11 -7.33
CA VAL A 193 9.51 14.09 -6.31
C VAL A 193 8.40 15.02 -6.80
N ARG A 194 8.50 15.52 -8.04
CA ARG A 194 7.44 16.34 -8.68
C ARG A 194 6.15 15.55 -8.88
N THR A 195 6.26 14.28 -9.29
CA THR A 195 5.09 13.41 -9.43
C THR A 195 4.47 13.09 -8.06
N LEU A 196 5.24 13.01 -6.98
CA LEU A 196 4.69 12.76 -5.65
C LEU A 196 3.90 13.95 -5.10
N SER A 197 4.31 15.19 -5.39
CA SER A 197 3.63 16.39 -4.88
C SER A 197 2.29 16.64 -5.56
N ILE A 198 2.18 16.37 -6.86
CA ILE A 198 0.97 16.66 -7.67
C ILE A 198 -0.18 15.66 -7.39
N PHE A 199 0.14 14.42 -7.02
CA PHE A 199 -0.82 13.31 -6.94
C PHE A 199 -1.29 12.97 -5.53
N ALA A 200 -0.79 13.71 -4.53
CA ALA A 200 -1.21 13.59 -3.14
C ALA A 200 -2.74 13.66 -2.95
N GLY A 201 -3.43 14.46 -3.79
CA GLY A 201 -4.87 14.64 -3.75
C GLY A 201 -5.66 13.46 -4.35
N PRO A 202 -5.78 13.33 -5.69
CA PRO A 202 -6.74 12.42 -6.32
C PRO A 202 -6.61 10.96 -5.90
N VAL A 203 -5.37 10.47 -5.77
CA VAL A 203 -5.10 9.09 -5.33
C VAL A 203 -5.48 8.91 -3.87
N GLY A 204 -5.20 9.92 -3.03
CA GLY A 204 -5.64 9.94 -1.63
C GLY A 204 -7.16 9.93 -1.49
N TRP A 205 -7.87 10.70 -2.33
CA TRP A 205 -9.34 10.72 -2.38
C TRP A 205 -9.91 9.36 -2.82
N ALA A 206 -9.35 8.73 -3.85
CA ALA A 206 -9.79 7.40 -4.28
C ALA A 206 -9.63 6.34 -3.18
N ILE A 207 -8.47 6.31 -2.51
CA ILE A 207 -8.26 5.40 -1.37
C ILE A 207 -9.25 5.71 -0.24
N ASN A 208 -9.43 6.99 0.09
CA ASN A 208 -10.37 7.41 1.12
C ASN A 208 -11.83 7.03 0.76
N GLY A 209 -12.21 7.17 -0.51
CA GLY A 209 -13.48 6.70 -1.04
C GLY A 209 -13.67 5.20 -0.82
N LEU A 210 -12.66 4.39 -1.18
CA LEU A 210 -12.71 2.93 -0.99
C LEU A 210 -12.89 2.51 0.48
N ILE A 211 -12.30 3.23 1.45
CA ILE A 211 -12.43 2.92 2.90
C ILE A 211 -13.58 3.63 3.61
N THR A 212 -14.35 4.47 2.91
CA THR A 212 -15.53 5.16 3.48
C THR A 212 -16.86 4.62 2.96
N VAL A 213 -16.87 3.90 1.82
CA VAL A 213 -18.07 3.28 1.26
C VAL A 213 -18.65 2.21 2.21
N PRO A 214 -19.84 2.42 2.82
CA PRO A 214 -20.38 1.53 3.86
C PRO A 214 -20.50 0.06 3.45
N ALA A 215 -20.88 -0.22 2.20
CA ALA A 215 -21.00 -1.57 1.65
C ALA A 215 -19.65 -2.31 1.53
N ILE A 216 -18.55 -1.57 1.58
CA ILE A 216 -17.17 -2.05 1.47
C ILE A 216 -16.47 -1.96 2.83
N THR A 217 -17.02 -1.34 3.88
CA THR A 217 -16.21 -0.98 5.06
C THR A 217 -16.61 -1.70 6.34
N GLY A 218 -15.79 -2.68 6.75
CA GLY A 218 -15.68 -3.10 8.14
C GLY A 218 -14.58 -2.28 8.84
N PRO A 219 -14.61 -2.13 10.18
CA PRO A 219 -13.58 -1.40 10.93
C PRO A 219 -12.15 -1.81 10.57
N ALA A 220 -11.95 -3.11 10.35
CA ALA A 220 -10.66 -3.67 10.09
C ALA A 220 -10.23 -3.52 8.60
N PHE A 221 -11.17 -3.31 7.66
CA PHE A 221 -10.84 -3.03 6.24
C PHE A 221 -10.21 -1.65 6.05
N ARG A 222 -10.61 -0.69 6.88
CA ARG A 222 -9.99 0.65 6.95
C ARG A 222 -8.53 0.59 7.39
N VAL A 223 -8.13 -0.50 8.05
CA VAL A 223 -6.74 -0.75 8.43
C VAL A 223 -6.03 -1.57 7.36
N THR A 224 -6.64 -2.66 6.88
CA THR A 224 -5.97 -3.59 5.96
C THR A 224 -5.70 -3.00 4.58
N LEU A 225 -6.60 -2.19 3.99
CA LEU A 225 -6.37 -1.65 2.64
C LEU A 225 -5.13 -0.74 2.59
N PRO A 226 -4.99 0.31 3.42
CA PRO A 226 -3.79 1.14 3.41
C PRO A 226 -2.53 0.35 3.80
N ALA A 227 -2.64 -0.63 4.71
CA ALA A 227 -1.51 -1.46 5.10
C ALA A 227 -1.01 -2.35 3.95
N VAL A 228 -1.91 -3.01 3.22
CA VAL A 228 -1.56 -3.85 2.06
C VAL A 228 -0.94 -3.01 0.94
N ILE A 229 -1.50 -1.82 0.68
CA ILE A 229 -0.94 -0.84 -0.25
C ILE A 229 0.50 -0.47 0.14
N GLN A 230 0.72 -0.17 1.42
CA GLN A 230 2.04 0.24 1.91
C GLN A 230 3.06 -0.91 1.81
N VAL A 231 2.66 -2.15 2.12
CA VAL A 231 3.51 -3.34 1.94
C VAL A 231 3.85 -3.55 0.46
N ALA A 232 2.86 -3.49 -0.43
CA ALA A 232 3.07 -3.59 -1.87
C ALA A 232 4.06 -2.54 -2.39
N ALA A 233 3.97 -1.31 -1.86
CA ALA A 233 4.86 -0.23 -2.27
C ALA A 233 6.29 -0.42 -1.77
N MET A 234 6.48 -0.91 -0.55
CA MET A 234 7.81 -1.26 -0.03
C MET A 234 8.46 -2.38 -0.85
N ARG A 235 7.68 -3.36 -1.31
CA ARG A 235 8.18 -4.44 -2.18
C ARG A 235 8.62 -3.91 -3.53
N GLN A 236 7.80 -3.07 -4.19
CA GLN A 236 8.17 -2.40 -5.43
C GLN A 236 9.42 -1.53 -5.27
N GLN A 237 9.56 -0.83 -4.13
CA GLN A 237 10.75 -0.04 -3.86
C GLN A 237 12.01 -0.90 -3.71
N LEU A 238 11.92 -2.07 -3.07
CA LEU A 238 13.05 -2.98 -2.93
C LEU A 238 13.44 -3.65 -4.25
N GLU A 239 12.47 -4.09 -5.06
CA GLU A 239 12.76 -4.66 -6.39
C GLU A 239 13.45 -3.67 -7.33
N ASN A 240 13.20 -2.37 -7.16
CA ASN A 240 13.75 -1.32 -8.03
C ASN A 240 14.89 -0.53 -7.37
N LYS A 241 15.32 -0.91 -6.15
CA LYS A 241 16.47 -0.29 -5.45
C LYS A 241 17.80 -0.58 -6.13
N ASP A 242 17.90 -1.69 -6.87
CA ASP A 242 19.11 -2.07 -7.62
C ASP A 242 19.19 -1.40 -9.02
N ILE A 243 18.21 -0.58 -9.38
CA ILE A 243 18.12 0.08 -10.70
C ILE A 243 18.72 1.50 -10.66
N PHE A 244 19.12 2.02 -9.49
CA PHE A 244 19.72 3.35 -9.33
C PHE A 244 20.78 3.42 -8.23
#